data_AF-A0A8T4VB72-F1
#
_entry.id   AF-A0A8T4VB72-F1
#
_cell.length_a   1.000
_cell.length_b   1.000
_cell.length_c   1.000
_cell.angle_alpha   90.00
_cell.angle_beta   90.00
_cell.angle_gamma   90.00
#
_symmetry.space_group_name_H-M   'P 1'
#
loop_
_entity.id
_entity.type
_entity.pdbx_description
1 polymer ?
#
loop_
_entity_poly.entity_id
_entity_poly.type
_entity_poly.pdbx_seq_one_letter_code
_entity_poly.pdbx_strand_id
1 'polypeptide(L)'
;MKPKLCEQISLDSYLQYGDRKKPGRISLLCDLEADEIYFVPKEIEHIDFAKILDDQNKRNYEKLIPSHVDILYDGEIKVIGVITGVCGLEEKLWIRHYKRDLVTAHRKIFDILSISNLKVELSENTIVDRFLRCYFHGLALRYIFVKKIFSTSSAVV
;
A
#
# COMPACT_ATOMS: atom_id res chain seq x y z
N MET A 1 15.14 -14.40 2.35
CA MET A 1 13.78 -14.45 2.94
C MET A 1 12.79 -14.73 1.81
N LYS A 2 11.81 -15.61 2.00
CA LYS A 2 10.77 -15.88 0.98
C LYS A 2 9.61 -14.87 1.15
N PRO A 3 9.21 -14.14 0.10
CA PRO A 3 8.04 -13.24 0.17
C PRO A 3 6.78 -14.02 0.56
N LYS A 4 5.95 -13.43 1.42
CA LYS A 4 4.66 -14.00 1.84
C LYS A 4 3.52 -13.25 1.17
N LEU A 5 2.69 -13.99 0.44
CA LEU A 5 1.46 -13.47 -0.15
C LEU A 5 0.47 -13.08 0.95
N CYS A 6 -0.22 -11.97 0.71
CA CYS A 6 -1.36 -11.48 1.46
C CYS A 6 -2.62 -11.95 0.76
N GLU A 7 -3.13 -13.11 1.18
CA GLU A 7 -4.40 -13.66 0.69
C GLU A 7 -5.58 -13.14 1.51
N GLN A 8 -5.33 -12.79 2.78
CA GLN A 8 -6.29 -12.23 3.72
C GLN A 8 -5.56 -11.45 4.81
N ILE A 9 -6.22 -10.43 5.35
CA ILE A 9 -5.78 -9.77 6.59
C ILE A 9 -6.53 -10.39 7.77
N SER A 10 -5.78 -10.79 8.79
CA SER A 10 -6.26 -11.46 10.00
C SER A 10 -5.43 -11.03 11.22
N LEU A 11 -5.84 -11.47 12.41
CA LEU A 11 -5.11 -11.19 13.66
C LEU A 11 -3.67 -11.75 13.58
N ASP A 12 -3.49 -12.95 13.06
CA ASP A 12 -2.15 -13.55 12.91
C ASP A 12 -1.26 -12.71 11.99
N SER A 13 -1.81 -12.26 10.87
CA SER A 13 -1.06 -11.38 9.96
C SER A 13 -0.72 -10.04 10.62
N TYR A 14 -1.60 -9.51 11.46
CA TYR A 14 -1.33 -8.29 12.23
C TYR A 14 -0.23 -8.50 13.26
N LEU A 15 -0.26 -9.59 14.03
CA LEU A 15 0.79 -9.90 15.00
C LEU A 15 2.16 -10.03 14.30
N GLN A 16 2.18 -10.65 13.12
CA GLN A 16 3.41 -10.87 12.35
C GLN A 16 3.90 -9.64 11.58
N TYR A 17 3.03 -8.81 11.01
CA TYR A 17 3.40 -7.74 10.05
C TYR A 17 2.94 -6.32 10.44
N GLY A 18 2.11 -6.20 11.50
CA GLY A 18 1.61 -4.93 12.01
C GLY A 18 2.66 -4.08 12.73
N ASP A 19 2.27 -2.89 13.18
CA ASP A 19 3.13 -1.93 13.89
C ASP A 19 4.36 -1.44 13.10
N ARG A 20 4.31 -1.51 11.77
CA ARG A 20 5.42 -1.03 10.94
C ARG A 20 5.41 0.49 10.86
N LYS A 21 6.47 1.13 11.41
CA LYS A 21 6.69 2.60 11.51
C LYS A 21 5.69 3.36 12.40
N LYS A 22 4.46 2.87 12.50
CA LYS A 22 3.36 3.45 13.27
C LYS A 22 2.57 2.29 13.89
N PRO A 23 2.14 2.40 15.16
CA PRO A 23 1.22 1.42 15.75
C PRO A 23 -0.01 1.18 14.88
N GLY A 24 -0.44 -0.08 14.77
CA GLY A 24 -1.60 -0.48 13.98
C GLY A 24 -1.35 -0.67 12.48
N ARG A 25 -0.18 -0.29 11.94
CA ARG A 25 0.06 -0.27 10.49
C ARG A 25 0.63 -1.58 9.96
N ILE A 26 -0.07 -2.20 9.01
CA ILE A 26 0.48 -3.22 8.11
C ILE A 26 0.93 -2.54 6.81
N SER A 27 2.12 -2.88 6.33
CA SER A 27 2.59 -2.43 5.01
C SER A 27 2.49 -3.55 3.98
N LEU A 28 2.02 -3.19 2.79
CA LEU A 28 1.77 -4.11 1.69
C LEU A 28 2.48 -3.61 0.43
N LEU A 29 2.94 -4.54 -0.40
CA LEU A 29 3.41 -4.24 -1.74
C LEU A 29 2.54 -4.98 -2.75
N CYS A 30 1.82 -4.24 -3.59
CA CYS A 30 0.95 -4.80 -4.62
C CYS A 30 1.75 -4.93 -5.92
N ASP A 31 1.89 -6.13 -6.43
CA ASP A 31 2.51 -6.43 -7.72
C ASP A 31 1.43 -6.62 -8.77
N LEU A 32 1.21 -5.58 -9.58
CA LEU A 32 0.14 -5.58 -10.58
C LEU A 32 0.47 -6.42 -11.82
N GLU A 33 1.73 -6.78 -12.06
CA GLU A 33 2.10 -7.67 -13.16
C GLU A 33 1.85 -9.12 -12.80
N ALA A 34 2.19 -9.50 -11.57
CA ALA A 34 1.97 -10.84 -11.06
C ALA A 34 0.55 -11.07 -10.53
N ASP A 35 -0.25 -10.01 -10.43
CA ASP A 35 -1.57 -9.99 -9.81
C ASP A 35 -1.57 -10.31 -8.30
N GLU A 36 -0.43 -10.13 -7.64
CA GLU A 36 -0.18 -10.56 -6.25
C GLU A 36 -0.11 -9.39 -5.27
N ILE A 37 -0.41 -9.64 -4.00
CA ILE A 37 -0.16 -8.69 -2.91
C ILE A 37 0.73 -9.38 -1.89
N TYR A 38 1.74 -8.67 -1.38
CA TYR A 38 2.70 -9.19 -0.43
C TYR A 38 2.65 -8.43 0.88
N PHE A 39 2.79 -9.13 1.99
CA PHE A 39 3.12 -8.50 3.26
C PHE A 39 4.57 -8.02 3.25
N VAL A 40 4.79 -6.77 3.65
CA VAL A 40 6.13 -6.22 3.86
C VAL A 40 6.52 -6.39 5.33
N PRO A 41 7.60 -7.12 5.66
CA PRO A 41 8.06 -7.27 7.04
C PRO A 41 8.35 -5.95 7.74
N LYS A 42 8.18 -5.93 9.07
CA LYS A 42 8.28 -4.72 9.91
C LYS A 42 9.66 -4.06 9.80
N GLU A 43 10.69 -4.87 9.61
CA GLU A 43 12.10 -4.50 9.60
C GLU A 43 12.59 -4.02 8.22
N ILE A 44 11.77 -4.17 7.17
CA ILE A 44 12.19 -3.92 5.79
C ILE A 44 11.46 -2.71 5.20
N GLU A 45 12.19 -1.87 4.46
CA GLU A 45 11.59 -0.79 3.67
C GLU A 45 10.96 -1.31 2.37
N HIS A 46 9.86 -0.69 1.92
CA HIS A 46 9.20 -1.07 0.66
C HIS A 46 10.19 -1.12 -0.52
N ILE A 47 11.18 -0.22 -0.57
CA ILE A 47 12.20 -0.22 -1.62
C ILE A 47 13.12 -1.44 -1.55
N ASP A 48 13.56 -1.82 -0.34
CA ASP A 48 14.44 -2.97 -0.17
C ASP A 48 13.67 -4.26 -0.41
N PHE A 49 12.40 -4.30 0.00
CA PHE A 49 11.50 -5.40 -0.31
C PHE A 49 11.23 -5.53 -1.82
N ALA A 50 11.02 -4.41 -2.53
CA ALA A 50 10.86 -4.42 -3.98
C ALA A 50 12.10 -4.97 -4.70
N LYS A 51 13.31 -4.63 -4.24
CA LYS A 51 14.55 -5.20 -4.77
C LYS A 51 14.65 -6.71 -4.54
N ILE A 52 14.24 -7.19 -3.37
CA ILE A 52 14.19 -8.64 -3.08
C ILE A 52 13.26 -9.37 -4.05
N LEU A 53 12.12 -8.75 -4.43
CA LEU A 53 11.22 -9.33 -5.44
C LEU A 53 11.83 -9.29 -6.85
N ASP A 54 12.52 -8.20 -7.20
CA ASP A 54 13.19 -8.03 -8.48
C ASP A 54 14.32 -9.04 -8.69
N ASP A 55 15.16 -9.25 -7.69
CA ASP A 55 16.25 -10.25 -7.72
C ASP A 55 15.74 -11.67 -7.97
N GLN A 56 14.48 -11.95 -7.60
CA GLN A 56 13.85 -13.26 -7.81
C GLN A 56 13.24 -13.40 -9.21
N ASN A 57 12.63 -12.33 -9.76
CA ASN A 57 11.77 -12.44 -10.95
C ASN A 57 11.78 -11.25 -11.92
N LYS A 58 12.81 -10.38 -11.92
CA LYS A 58 12.93 -9.19 -12.79
C LYS A 58 11.61 -8.40 -12.87
N ARG A 59 11.22 -7.79 -11.75
CA ARG A 59 9.93 -7.11 -11.59
C ARG A 59 9.97 -5.70 -12.15
N ASN A 60 8.88 -5.28 -12.78
CA ASN A 60 8.72 -3.88 -13.15
C ASN A 60 8.35 -3.03 -11.93
N TYR A 61 9.29 -2.19 -11.47
CA TYR A 61 9.04 -1.33 -10.32
C TYR A 61 7.87 -0.35 -10.50
N GLU A 62 7.51 0.03 -11.74
CA GLU A 62 6.31 0.85 -12.02
C GLU A 62 4.99 0.12 -11.72
N LYS A 63 5.04 -1.20 -11.54
CA LYS A 63 3.89 -2.05 -11.23
C LYS A 63 3.90 -2.55 -9.79
N LEU A 64 4.93 -2.20 -9.02
CA LEU A 64 5.02 -2.45 -7.58
C LEU A 64 4.50 -1.25 -6.79
N ILE A 65 3.24 -1.33 -6.36
CA ILE A 65 2.53 -0.25 -5.68
C ILE A 65 2.56 -0.44 -4.15
N PRO A 66 3.25 0.44 -3.40
CA PRO A 66 3.30 0.39 -1.95
C PRO A 66 1.99 0.88 -1.33
N SER A 67 1.49 0.15 -0.34
CA SER A 67 0.25 0.48 0.35
C SER A 67 0.35 0.21 1.86
N HIS A 68 -0.56 0.82 2.60
CA HIS A 68 -0.72 0.66 4.04
C HIS A 68 -2.17 0.33 4.37
N VAL A 69 -2.33 -0.57 5.33
CA VAL A 69 -3.60 -0.84 6.00
C VAL A 69 -3.39 -0.52 7.47
N ASP A 70 -4.12 0.48 7.98
CA ASP A 70 -4.10 0.87 9.39
C ASP A 70 -5.22 0.14 10.12
N ILE A 71 -4.87 -0.56 11.19
CA ILE A 71 -5.71 -1.42 12.01
C ILE A 71 -5.77 -0.85 13.43
N LEU A 72 -6.97 -0.87 14.01
CA LEU A 72 -7.19 -0.66 15.44
C LEU A 72 -7.49 -2.01 16.10
N TYR A 73 -6.86 -2.28 17.24
CA TYR A 73 -7.17 -3.45 18.07
C TYR A 73 -7.74 -2.99 19.41
N ASP A 74 -9.03 -3.25 19.63
CA ASP A 74 -9.75 -2.89 20.86
C ASP A 74 -10.52 -4.09 21.47
N GLY A 75 -9.97 -5.29 21.28
CA GLY A 75 -10.63 -6.58 21.56
C GLY A 75 -11.09 -7.29 20.29
N GLU A 76 -11.34 -6.52 19.23
CA GLU A 76 -11.52 -6.98 17.85
C GLU A 76 -10.58 -6.21 16.93
N ILE A 77 -10.17 -6.81 15.81
CA ILE A 77 -9.38 -6.12 14.80
C ILE A 77 -10.29 -5.39 13.82
N LYS A 78 -10.11 -4.07 13.72
CA LYS A 78 -10.89 -3.17 12.86
C LYS A 78 -9.96 -2.48 11.88
N VAL A 79 -10.31 -2.50 10.60
CA VAL A 79 -9.58 -1.73 9.58
C VAL A 79 -10.08 -0.29 9.59
N ILE A 80 -9.19 0.65 9.92
CA ILE A 80 -9.50 2.07 10.06
C ILE A 80 -8.86 2.94 8.98
N GLY A 81 -7.95 2.39 8.18
CA GLY A 81 -7.28 3.13 7.12
C GLY A 81 -6.79 2.26 5.98
N VAL A 82 -7.00 2.73 4.74
CA VAL A 82 -6.34 2.17 3.54
C VAL A 82 -5.68 3.30 2.77
N ILE A 83 -4.37 3.20 2.57
CA ILE A 83 -3.57 4.26 1.94
C ILE A 83 -2.68 3.63 0.87
N THR A 84 -2.82 4.04 -0.40
CA THR A 84 -2.06 3.49 -1.53
C THR A 84 -1.18 4.55 -2.17
N GLY A 85 -0.02 4.16 -2.72
CA GLY A 85 0.96 5.09 -3.31
C GLY A 85 1.91 5.70 -2.27
N VAL A 86 2.10 5.02 -1.14
CA VAL A 86 2.84 5.50 0.03
C VAL A 86 4.28 4.97 0.06
N CYS A 87 5.15 5.52 -0.79
CA CYS A 87 6.60 5.31 -0.65
C CYS A 87 7.42 6.33 -1.43
N GLY A 88 8.70 6.46 -1.08
CA GLY A 88 9.73 7.09 -1.90
C GLY A 88 10.27 6.18 -3.02
N LEU A 89 9.52 5.15 -3.44
CA LEU A 89 9.92 4.29 -4.57
C LEU A 89 10.14 5.13 -5.83
N GLU A 90 9.19 6.02 -6.16
CA GLU A 90 9.29 6.92 -7.30
C GLU A 90 10.53 7.85 -7.22
N GLU A 91 10.79 8.43 -6.05
CA GLU A 91 11.92 9.33 -5.82
C GLU A 91 13.27 8.60 -5.88
N LYS A 92 13.36 7.41 -5.29
CA LYS A 92 14.62 6.68 -5.14
C LYS A 92 14.98 5.82 -6.35
N LEU A 93 13.98 5.32 -7.08
CA LEU A 93 14.17 4.47 -8.26
C LEU A 93 13.90 5.21 -9.58
N TRP A 94 13.57 6.50 -9.53
CA TRP A 94 13.27 7.33 -10.71
C TRP A 94 12.18 6.74 -11.61
N ILE A 95 11.18 6.11 -10.98
CA ILE A 95 10.00 5.54 -11.65
C ILE A 95 8.78 6.42 -11.45
N ARG A 96 7.70 6.10 -12.16
CA ARG A 96 6.41 6.75 -11.97
C ARG A 96 5.28 5.73 -11.94
N HIS A 97 4.44 5.80 -10.92
CA HIS A 97 3.21 5.02 -10.85
C HIS A 97 2.10 5.72 -11.62
N TYR A 98 1.45 5.01 -12.55
CA TYR A 98 0.30 5.58 -13.23
C TYR A 98 -0.89 5.61 -12.27
N LYS A 99 -1.69 6.69 -12.35
CA LYS A 99 -2.91 6.82 -11.56
C LYS A 99 -3.86 5.62 -11.67
N ARG A 100 -3.98 5.02 -12.87
CA ARG A 100 -4.78 3.81 -13.08
C ARG A 100 -4.27 2.64 -12.24
N ASP A 101 -2.96 2.49 -12.13
CA ASP A 101 -2.31 1.39 -11.41
C ASP A 101 -2.47 1.60 -9.90
N LEU A 102 -2.35 2.84 -9.42
CA LEU A 102 -2.66 3.20 -8.03
C LEU A 102 -4.11 2.85 -7.66
N VAL A 103 -5.08 3.15 -8.54
CA VAL A 103 -6.49 2.80 -8.34
C VAL A 103 -6.70 1.28 -8.35
N THR A 104 -6.04 0.56 -9.26
CA THR A 104 -6.11 -0.91 -9.32
C THR A 104 -5.57 -1.56 -8.04
N ALA A 105 -4.38 -1.15 -7.60
CA ALA A 105 -3.78 -1.65 -6.36
C ALA A 105 -4.68 -1.39 -5.14
N HIS A 106 -5.26 -0.18 -5.08
CA HIS A 106 -6.17 0.19 -4.01
C HIS A 106 -7.42 -0.69 -3.98
N ARG A 107 -8.03 -0.96 -5.13
CA ARG A 107 -9.18 -1.88 -5.25
C ARG A 107 -8.84 -3.31 -4.82
N LYS A 108 -7.70 -3.84 -5.26
CA LYS A 108 -7.26 -5.19 -4.85
C LYS A 108 -7.14 -5.34 -3.33
N ILE A 109 -6.71 -4.29 -2.62
CA ILE A 109 -6.66 -4.32 -1.16
C ILE A 109 -8.08 -4.43 -0.59
N PHE A 110 -9.04 -3.71 -1.15
CA PHE A 110 -10.45 -3.86 -0.76
C PHE A 110 -11.00 -5.26 -1.06
N ASP A 111 -10.59 -5.88 -2.16
CA ASP A 111 -11.00 -7.26 -2.47
C ASP A 111 -10.49 -8.23 -1.38
N ILE A 112 -9.24 -8.11 -0.95
CA ILE A 112 -8.69 -8.88 0.18
C ILE A 112 -9.47 -8.58 1.47
N LEU A 113 -9.73 -7.30 1.75
CA LEU A 113 -10.48 -6.88 2.94
C LEU A 113 -11.92 -7.38 2.94
N SER A 114 -12.53 -7.61 1.77
CA SER A 114 -13.89 -8.14 1.67
C SER A 114 -13.98 -9.64 1.99
N ILE A 115 -12.88 -10.37 1.79
CA ILE A 115 -12.76 -11.81 2.13
C ILE A 115 -12.38 -11.98 3.60
N SER A 116 -11.62 -11.02 4.13
CA SER A 116 -11.37 -10.85 5.55
C SER A 116 -12.69 -10.64 6.30
N ASN A 117 -13.01 -11.49 7.29
CA ASN A 117 -14.14 -11.30 8.21
C ASN A 117 -13.87 -10.15 9.22
N LEU A 118 -13.32 -9.04 8.74
CA LEU A 118 -12.88 -7.91 9.53
C LEU A 118 -13.88 -6.78 9.41
N LYS A 119 -14.09 -6.09 10.52
CA LYS A 119 -14.89 -4.88 10.52
C LYS A 119 -14.09 -3.75 9.84
N VAL A 120 -14.67 -3.11 8.83
CA VAL A 120 -14.05 -2.02 8.07
C VAL A 120 -14.77 -0.70 8.40
N GLU A 121 -14.11 0.16 9.16
CA GLU A 121 -14.62 1.47 9.61
C GLU A 121 -13.60 2.56 9.28
N LEU A 122 -13.50 2.91 8.00
CA LEU A 122 -12.43 3.75 7.50
C LEU A 122 -12.53 5.19 8.00
N SER A 123 -11.58 5.58 8.84
CA SER A 123 -11.23 6.97 9.12
C SER A 123 -10.39 7.59 8.00
N GLU A 124 -9.66 6.73 7.25
CA GLU A 124 -8.79 7.14 6.15
C GLU A 124 -8.95 6.21 4.93
N ASN A 125 -9.17 6.80 3.75
CA ASN A 125 -9.28 6.08 2.50
C ASN A 125 -8.66 6.94 1.39
N THR A 126 -7.39 6.69 1.07
CA THR A 126 -6.57 7.64 0.32
C THR A 126 -5.73 6.96 -0.75
N ILE A 127 -5.72 7.55 -1.95
CA ILE A 127 -4.72 7.28 -2.98
C ILE A 127 -3.80 8.49 -3.07
N VAL A 128 -2.51 8.27 -2.83
CA VAL A 128 -1.47 9.30 -2.92
C VAL A 128 -0.83 9.20 -4.30
N ASP A 129 -1.02 10.23 -5.11
CA ASP A 129 -0.38 10.37 -6.43
C ASP A 129 0.68 11.48 -6.31
N ARG A 130 1.96 11.10 -6.24
CA ARG A 130 3.06 12.06 -6.18
C ARG A 130 3.52 12.36 -7.60
N PHE A 131 3.11 13.51 -8.13
CA PHE A 131 3.68 14.01 -9.37
C PHE A 131 5.15 14.45 -9.15
N LEU A 132 6.10 13.65 -9.60
CA LEU A 132 7.46 14.14 -9.91
C LEU A 132 7.37 15.04 -11.15
N ARG A 133 7.30 16.36 -10.94
CA ARG A 133 7.61 17.31 -12.01
C ARG A 133 9.11 17.19 -12.30
N CYS A 134 9.47 16.51 -13.38
CA CYS A 134 10.79 16.69 -13.99
C CYS A 134 10.94 18.18 -14.33
N TYR A 135 11.81 18.87 -13.59
CA TYR A 135 12.18 20.24 -13.89
C TYR A 135 13.09 20.26 -15.11
N PHE A 136 12.59 20.78 -16.23
CA PHE A 136 13.45 21.50 -17.16
C PHE A 136 14.05 22.68 -16.38
N HIS A 137 15.38 22.65 -16.21
CA HIS A 137 16.24 23.72 -15.69
C HIS A 137 15.67 24.61 -14.55
N GLY A 138 15.98 24.23 -13.30
CA GLY A 138 16.47 25.24 -12.34
C GLY A 138 15.57 25.79 -11.23
N LEU A 139 14.40 25.23 -10.90
CA LEU A 139 13.54 25.87 -9.88
C LEU A 139 12.60 24.94 -9.08
N ALA A 140 13.11 23.92 -8.39
CA ALA A 140 12.29 22.92 -7.67
C ALA A 140 11.08 23.45 -6.87
N LEU A 141 9.86 23.31 -7.41
CA LEU A 141 8.61 23.33 -6.66
C LEU A 141 8.05 21.91 -6.58
N ARG A 142 8.13 21.30 -5.39
CA ARG A 142 7.42 20.05 -5.06
C ARG A 142 5.95 20.37 -4.80
N TYR A 143 5.04 19.77 -5.57
CA TYR A 143 3.61 19.75 -5.26
C TYR A 143 3.21 18.32 -4.91
N ILE A 144 2.75 18.10 -3.67
CA ILE A 144 2.09 16.85 -3.29
C ILE A 144 0.59 17.06 -3.51
N PHE A 145 0.00 16.38 -4.49
CA PHE A 145 -1.44 16.41 -4.71
C PHE A 145 -2.08 15.23 -3.98
N VAL A 146 -2.45 15.44 -2.70
CA VAL A 146 -3.22 14.43 -1.96
C VAL A 146 -4.69 14.56 -2.36
N LYS A 147 -5.17 13.67 -3.24
CA LYS A 147 -6.60 13.60 -3.54
C LYS A 147 -7.26 12.66 -2.52
N LYS A 148 -7.91 13.22 -1.50
CA LYS A 148 -8.77 12.46 -0.58
C LYS A 148 -10.01 12.03 -1.37
N ILE A 149 -10.14 10.72 -1.63
CA ILE A 149 -11.36 10.19 -2.27
C ILE A 149 -12.34 9.92 -1.11
N PHE A 150 -13.26 10.85 -0.89
CA PHE A 150 -14.39 10.58 -0.01
C PHE A 150 -15.31 9.59 -0.72
N SER A 151 -15.30 8.34 -0.26
CA SER A 151 -16.35 7.37 -0.55
C SER A 151 -17.21 7.25 0.70
N THR A 152 -18.22 8.12 0.83
CA THR A 152 -19.36 7.83 1.70
C THR A 152 -20.16 6.71 1.05
N SER A 153 -20.12 5.53 1.62
CA SER A 153 -21.20 4.56 1.51
C SER A 153 -21.18 3.71 2.75
N SER A 154 -22.06 4.07 3.69
CA SER A 154 -22.62 3.16 4.66
C SER A 154 -23.28 2.02 3.88
N ALA A 155 -22.60 0.90 3.75
CA ALA A 155 -23.21 -0.36 3.34
C ALA A 155 -22.88 -1.36 4.44
N VAL A 156 -23.83 -1.48 5.36
CA VAL A 156 -23.99 -2.66 6.20
C VAL A 156 -24.20 -3.84 5.26
N VAL A 157 -23.36 -4.85 5.36
CA VAL A 157 -23.67 -6.23 4.96
C VAL A 157 -23.34 -7.11 6.15
#